data_AF-H2ZVI9-F1
#
_entry.id   AF-H2ZVI9-F1
#
_cell.length_a   1.000
_cell.length_b   1.000
_cell.length_c   1.000
_cell.angle_alpha   90.00
_cell.angle_beta   90.00
_cell.angle_gamma   90.00
#
_symmetry.space_group_name_H-M   'P 1'
#
loop_
_entity.id
_entity.type
_entity.pdbx_description
1 polymer ?
#
loop_
_entity_poly.entity_id
_entity_poly.type
_entity_poly.pdbx_seq_one_letter_code
_entity_poly.pdbx_strand_id
1 'polypeptide(L)'
;MAEVFSLSDCDVIGFDLDHTLCRYRLQETSRLIYYSFAQYLVAEKRYSEELLAVTPDNWDFCCKGLVLDLEDGYLLKLGEDGTVLRACHGTAFLTSEEIIDTFGKDREWTHFKTLNGTFSRSAKYYFYDNYFDLPASLVCAKIVDVLNQSRTQKKYCFWKDIIAAIEHNYKTSAFKEEYKIRSKRQSVYKGPELS
;
A
#
# COMPACT_ATOMS: atom_id res chain seq x y z
N MET A 1 -16.53 -14.51 -27.17
CA MET A 1 -15.31 -14.72 -27.97
C MET A 1 -14.31 -13.67 -27.52
N ALA A 2 -13.09 -14.04 -27.15
CA ALA A 2 -12.06 -13.05 -26.85
C ALA A 2 -11.65 -12.34 -28.14
N GLU A 3 -11.60 -11.02 -28.15
CA GLU A 3 -11.02 -10.27 -29.28
C GLU A 3 -9.53 -10.62 -29.40
N VAL A 4 -9.10 -10.93 -30.62
CA VAL A 4 -7.69 -11.20 -30.92
C VAL A 4 -7.00 -9.87 -31.16
N PHE A 5 -5.97 -9.58 -30.37
CA PHE A 5 -5.13 -8.39 -30.52
C PHE A 5 -3.87 -8.74 -31.32
N SER A 6 -3.55 -7.95 -32.36
CA SER A 6 -2.33 -8.10 -33.15
C SER A 6 -1.46 -6.84 -33.08
N LEU A 7 -0.18 -7.03 -32.75
CA LEU A 7 0.81 -5.95 -32.77
C LEU A 7 1.11 -5.43 -34.19
N SER A 8 0.88 -6.24 -35.22
CA SER A 8 1.07 -5.83 -36.63
C SER A 8 0.15 -4.68 -37.03
N ASP A 9 -0.97 -4.54 -36.33
CA ASP A 9 -2.02 -3.58 -36.66
C ASP A 9 -1.79 -2.24 -35.93
N CYS A 10 -0.69 -2.12 -35.17
CA CYS A 10 -0.33 -0.93 -34.40
C CYS A 10 0.80 -0.15 -35.09
N ASP A 11 0.52 1.09 -35.54
CA ASP A 11 1.57 1.99 -36.06
C ASP A 11 2.47 2.57 -34.97
N VAL A 12 1.95 2.66 -33.74
CA VAL A 12 2.64 3.24 -32.58
C VAL A 12 2.35 2.40 -31.35
N ILE A 13 3.41 2.15 -30.56
CA ILE A 13 3.30 1.48 -29.26
C ILE A 13 3.81 2.44 -28.19
N GLY A 14 2.92 2.86 -27.31
CA GLY A 14 3.25 3.65 -26.13
C GLY A 14 3.63 2.74 -24.97
N PHE A 15 4.70 3.07 -24.26
CA PHE A 15 5.11 2.38 -23.05
C PHE A 15 5.02 3.35 -21.87
N ASP A 16 4.48 2.87 -20.75
CA ASP A 16 4.63 3.56 -19.48
C ASP A 16 6.11 3.58 -19.07
N LEU A 17 6.53 4.59 -18.31
CA LEU A 17 7.91 4.71 -17.87
C LEU A 17 8.13 3.83 -16.64
N ASP A 18 7.46 4.15 -15.54
CA ASP A 18 7.75 3.55 -14.25
C ASP A 18 7.20 2.12 -14.14
N HIS A 19 8.00 1.20 -13.61
CA HIS A 19 7.67 -0.23 -13.52
C HIS A 19 7.44 -0.95 -14.87
N THR A 20 7.48 -0.23 -16.00
CA THR A 20 7.45 -0.80 -17.37
C THR A 20 8.82 -0.68 -18.03
N LEU A 21 9.25 0.52 -18.44
CA LEU A 21 10.60 0.73 -19.00
C LEU A 21 11.66 0.89 -17.91
N CYS A 22 11.38 1.74 -16.92
CA CYS A 22 12.21 1.99 -15.75
C CYS A 22 11.83 0.98 -14.65
N ARG A 23 12.62 -0.09 -14.55
CA ARG A 23 12.37 -1.15 -13.56
C ARG A 23 13.05 -0.81 -12.24
N TYR A 24 12.26 -0.73 -11.18
CA TYR A 24 12.78 -0.48 -9.85
C TYR A 24 13.07 -1.77 -9.08
N ARG A 25 14.07 -1.73 -8.20
CA ARG A 25 14.24 -2.73 -7.16
C ARG A 25 13.25 -2.46 -6.05
N LEU A 26 12.19 -3.28 -6.01
CA LEU A 26 11.03 -3.04 -5.17
C LEU A 26 11.40 -2.93 -3.68
N GLN A 27 12.30 -3.77 -3.18
CA GLN A 27 12.69 -3.75 -1.78
C GLN A 27 13.30 -2.40 -1.36
N GLU A 28 14.23 -1.87 -2.15
CA GLU A 28 14.92 -0.62 -1.90
C GLU A 28 13.97 0.58 -2.07
N THR A 29 13.15 0.58 -3.12
CA THR A 29 12.17 1.64 -3.36
C THR A 29 11.07 1.67 -2.30
N SER A 30 10.52 0.51 -1.92
CA SER A 30 9.50 0.41 -0.88
C SER A 30 10.02 0.89 0.47
N ARG A 31 11.28 0.59 0.81
CA ARG A 31 11.94 1.13 2.02
C ARG A 31 12.03 2.64 1.98
N LEU A 32 12.49 3.20 0.87
CA LEU A 32 12.64 4.64 0.70
C LEU A 32 11.31 5.37 0.88
N ILE A 33 10.26 4.87 0.21
CA ILE A 33 8.90 5.42 0.28
C ILE A 33 8.35 5.30 1.70
N TYR A 34 8.46 4.12 2.32
CA TYR A 34 8.00 3.91 3.70
C TYR A 34 8.61 4.93 4.66
N TYR A 35 9.94 5.10 4.62
CA TYR A 35 10.61 6.01 5.53
C TYR A 35 10.28 7.47 5.23
N SER A 36 10.03 7.85 3.96
CA SER A 36 9.53 9.18 3.63
C SER A 36 8.18 9.45 4.29
N PHE A 37 7.24 8.50 4.21
CA PHE A 37 5.93 8.61 4.85
C PHE A 37 6.06 8.67 6.38
N ALA A 38 6.78 7.72 6.99
CA ALA A 38 6.91 7.62 8.43
C ALA A 38 7.61 8.85 9.02
N GLN A 39 8.66 9.37 8.38
CA GLN A 39 9.35 10.59 8.83
C GLN A 39 8.42 11.81 8.78
N TYR A 40 7.66 11.97 7.70
CA TYR A 40 6.69 13.06 7.59
C TYR A 40 5.61 12.96 8.67
N LEU A 41 5.04 11.79 8.90
CA LEU A 41 4.00 11.57 9.91
C LEU A 41 4.50 11.83 11.33
N VAL A 42 5.72 11.42 11.65
CA VAL A 42 6.33 11.66 12.96
C VAL A 42 6.64 13.15 13.15
N ALA A 43 7.32 13.77 12.18
CA ALA A 43 7.79 15.16 12.32
C ALA A 43 6.66 16.19 12.22
N GLU A 44 5.78 16.06 11.22
CA GLU A 44 4.78 17.10 10.90
C GLU A 44 3.42 16.79 11.50
N LYS A 45 3.09 15.51 11.68
CA LYS A 45 1.79 15.06 12.21
C LYS A 45 1.84 14.52 13.63
N ARG A 46 3.04 14.46 14.23
CA ARG A 46 3.28 14.05 15.64
C ARG A 46 2.80 12.64 15.97
N TYR A 47 2.89 11.72 15.00
CA TYR A 47 2.68 10.30 15.27
C TYR A 47 3.86 9.72 16.08
N SER A 48 3.64 8.55 16.71
CA SER A 48 4.66 7.86 17.50
C SER A 48 5.91 7.54 16.68
N GLU A 49 7.09 7.72 17.29
CA GLU A 49 8.38 7.33 16.68
C GLU A 49 8.47 5.82 16.42
N GLU A 50 7.59 5.00 17.01
CA GLU A 50 7.47 3.57 16.71
C GLU A 50 7.21 3.26 15.22
N LEU A 51 6.67 4.23 14.46
CA LEU A 51 6.52 4.11 13.01
C LEU A 51 7.88 3.98 12.29
N LEU A 52 8.96 4.50 12.87
CA LEU A 52 10.31 4.41 12.30
C LEU A 52 11.00 3.07 12.61
N ALA A 53 10.50 2.32 13.59
CA ALA A 53 11.02 1.01 13.96
C ALA A 53 10.43 -0.09 13.06
N VAL A 54 11.20 -0.55 12.06
CA VAL A 54 10.79 -1.58 11.11
C VAL A 54 11.76 -2.75 11.14
N THR A 55 11.24 -3.97 11.29
CA THR A 55 12.04 -5.20 11.22
C THR A 55 12.09 -5.75 9.78
N PRO A 56 13.05 -6.63 9.45
CA PRO A 56 13.09 -7.29 8.15
C PRO A 56 11.77 -7.98 7.78
N ASP A 57 11.12 -8.65 8.73
CA ASP A 57 9.87 -9.40 8.51
C ASP A 57 8.69 -8.50 8.12
N ASN A 58 8.73 -7.22 8.49
CA ASN A 58 7.68 -6.28 8.10
C ASN A 58 7.65 -6.00 6.59
N TRP A 59 8.75 -6.21 5.86
CA TRP A 59 8.78 -5.92 4.42
C TRP A 59 7.99 -6.94 3.59
N ASP A 60 7.83 -8.16 4.10
CA ASP A 60 7.03 -9.22 3.45
C ASP A 60 5.52 -9.04 3.67
N PHE A 61 5.12 -8.07 4.49
CA PHE A 61 3.73 -7.72 4.77
C PHE A 61 3.00 -7.12 3.56
N CYS A 62 3.70 -6.31 2.77
CA CYS A 62 3.12 -5.53 1.69
C CYS A 62 2.91 -6.37 0.42
N CYS A 63 1.66 -6.59 0.03
CA CYS A 63 1.30 -7.26 -1.22
C CYS A 63 0.43 -6.37 -2.13
N LYS A 64 0.61 -6.44 -3.44
CA LYS A 64 -0.24 -5.72 -4.39
C LYS A 64 -1.70 -6.23 -4.33
N GLY A 65 -2.65 -5.31 -4.46
CA GLY A 65 -4.09 -5.61 -4.43
C GLY A 65 -4.58 -5.92 -3.02
N LEU A 66 -4.02 -5.24 -2.02
CA LEU A 66 -4.59 -5.17 -0.67
C LEU A 66 -5.66 -4.08 -0.61
N VAL A 67 -6.62 -4.26 0.30
CA VAL A 67 -7.67 -3.29 0.60
C VAL A 67 -7.54 -2.87 2.04
N LEU A 68 -7.43 -1.57 2.31
CA LEU A 68 -7.53 -1.01 3.64
C LEU A 68 -8.97 -0.62 3.90
N ASP A 69 -9.57 -1.24 4.91
CA ASP A 69 -10.81 -0.80 5.53
C ASP A 69 -10.50 0.34 6.51
N LEU A 70 -10.96 1.55 6.18
CA LEU A 70 -10.73 2.75 6.98
C LEU A 70 -11.73 2.89 8.14
N GLU A 71 -12.86 2.18 8.10
CA GLU A 71 -13.83 2.23 9.19
C GLU A 71 -13.34 1.40 10.37
N ASP A 72 -12.90 0.17 10.08
CA ASP A 72 -12.55 -0.83 11.08
C ASP A 72 -11.05 -1.15 11.16
N GLY A 73 -10.20 -0.54 10.32
CA GLY A 73 -8.74 -0.65 10.43
C GLY A 73 -8.16 -1.98 9.97
N TYR A 74 -8.91 -2.75 9.19
CA TYR A 74 -8.45 -4.00 8.60
C TYR A 74 -7.70 -3.79 7.30
N LEU A 75 -6.68 -4.61 7.07
CA LEU A 75 -6.08 -4.81 5.76
C LEU A 75 -6.49 -6.18 5.24
N LEU A 76 -7.08 -6.21 4.06
CA LEU A 76 -7.76 -7.36 3.50
C LEU A 76 -7.14 -7.77 2.18
N LYS A 77 -7.05 -9.09 1.98
CA LYS A 77 -6.85 -9.69 0.66
C LYS A 77 -8.15 -10.36 0.24
N LEU A 78 -8.74 -9.87 -0.84
CA LEU A 78 -10.03 -10.34 -1.34
C LEU A 78 -9.86 -11.28 -2.54
N GLY A 79 -10.80 -12.21 -2.68
CA GLY A 79 -11.06 -12.95 -3.91
C GLY A 79 -11.80 -12.09 -4.94
N GLU A 80 -11.92 -12.59 -6.17
CA GLU A 80 -12.65 -11.90 -7.24
C GLU A 80 -14.15 -11.73 -6.93
N ASP A 81 -14.69 -12.60 -6.07
CA ASP A 81 -16.06 -12.60 -5.59
C ASP A 81 -16.26 -11.81 -4.28
N GLY A 82 -15.19 -11.23 -3.74
CA GLY A 82 -15.23 -10.45 -2.50
C GLY A 82 -15.01 -11.24 -1.21
N THR A 83 -14.75 -12.54 -1.33
CA THR A 83 -14.41 -13.38 -0.18
C THR A 83 -13.10 -12.92 0.45
N VAL A 84 -13.08 -12.74 1.77
CA VAL A 84 -11.86 -12.42 2.53
C VAL A 84 -10.97 -13.66 2.59
N LEU A 85 -9.89 -13.64 1.80
CA LEU A 85 -8.90 -14.71 1.73
C LEU A 85 -7.89 -14.62 2.88
N ARG A 86 -7.50 -13.39 3.24
CA ARG A 86 -6.64 -13.08 4.39
C ARG A 86 -7.05 -11.73 4.96
N ALA A 87 -6.89 -11.57 6.27
CA ALA A 87 -7.09 -10.31 6.95
C ALA A 87 -6.00 -10.09 8.00
N CYS A 88 -5.65 -8.84 8.23
CA CYS A 88 -4.90 -8.42 9.39
C CYS A 88 -5.55 -7.17 10.00
N HIS A 89 -5.49 -7.08 11.33
CA HIS A 89 -5.90 -5.89 12.07
C HIS A 89 -4.64 -5.26 12.65
N GLY A 90 -4.30 -4.08 12.15
CA GLY A 90 -2.93 -3.59 12.27
C GLY A 90 -1.94 -4.56 11.63
N THR A 91 -0.84 -4.91 12.31
CA THR A 91 0.15 -5.87 11.79
C THR A 91 -0.13 -7.33 12.16
N ALA A 92 -1.14 -7.59 12.98
CA ALA A 92 -1.50 -8.94 13.41
C ALA A 92 -2.41 -9.64 12.38
N PHE A 93 -1.99 -10.81 11.90
CA PHE A 93 -2.81 -11.66 11.03
C PHE A 93 -3.94 -12.31 11.82
N LEU A 94 -5.13 -12.35 11.21
CA LEU A 94 -6.26 -13.10 11.74
C LEU A 94 -6.16 -14.58 11.31
N THR A 95 -6.54 -15.45 12.23
CA THR A 95 -6.79 -16.87 11.98
C THR A 95 -8.07 -17.08 11.15
N SER A 96 -8.26 -18.29 10.62
CA SER A 96 -9.46 -18.61 9.85
C SER A 96 -10.74 -18.48 10.68
N GLU A 97 -10.66 -18.83 11.96
CA GLU A 97 -11.73 -18.72 12.94
C GLU A 97 -12.06 -17.24 13.21
N GLU A 98 -11.05 -16.40 13.47
CA GLU A 98 -11.24 -14.97 13.68
C GLU A 98 -11.81 -14.26 12.44
N ILE A 99 -11.41 -14.68 11.22
CA ILE A 99 -12.00 -14.17 9.97
C ILE A 99 -13.50 -14.52 9.91
N ILE A 100 -13.88 -15.76 10.25
CA ILE A 100 -15.28 -16.17 10.25
C ILE A 100 -16.08 -15.42 11.32
N ASP A 101 -15.51 -15.22 12.50
CA ASP A 101 -16.15 -14.48 13.58
C ASP A 101 -16.35 -13.00 13.22
N THR A 102 -15.41 -12.42 12.46
CA THR A 102 -15.42 -11.00 12.08
C THR A 102 -16.30 -10.73 10.85
N PHE A 103 -16.14 -11.53 9.79
CA PHE A 103 -16.77 -11.32 8.47
C PHE A 103 -17.91 -12.29 8.17
N GLY A 104 -18.30 -13.11 9.14
CA GLY A 104 -19.33 -14.13 9.00
C GLY A 104 -18.84 -15.42 8.31
N LYS A 105 -19.71 -16.42 8.27
CA LYS A 105 -19.41 -17.76 7.73
C LYS A 105 -18.97 -17.74 6.26
N ASP A 106 -19.56 -16.85 5.48
CA ASP A 106 -19.26 -16.69 4.07
C ASP A 106 -18.01 -15.83 3.82
N ARG A 107 -17.39 -15.31 4.90
CA ARG A 107 -16.19 -14.44 4.87
C ARG A 107 -16.37 -13.25 3.92
N GLU A 108 -17.57 -12.71 3.83
CA GLU A 108 -17.91 -11.66 2.88
C GLU A 108 -17.59 -10.29 3.49
N TRP A 109 -16.78 -9.49 2.80
CA TRP A 109 -16.54 -8.13 3.24
C TRP A 109 -17.72 -7.21 2.86
N THR A 110 -18.29 -6.53 3.87
CA THR A 110 -19.52 -5.72 3.76
C THR A 110 -19.50 -4.70 2.61
N HIS A 111 -18.35 -4.11 2.32
CA HIS A 111 -18.23 -3.08 1.29
C HIS A 111 -18.10 -3.62 -0.13
N PHE A 112 -17.89 -4.93 -0.31
CA PHE A 112 -17.62 -5.52 -1.61
C PHE A 112 -18.77 -5.27 -2.61
N LYS A 113 -20.03 -5.46 -2.17
CA LYS A 113 -21.24 -5.22 -2.99
C LYS A 113 -21.39 -3.76 -3.44
N THR A 114 -20.75 -2.83 -2.73
CA THR A 114 -20.79 -1.39 -3.02
C THR A 114 -19.58 -0.90 -3.82
N LEU A 115 -18.72 -1.81 -4.29
CA LEU A 115 -17.65 -1.50 -5.22
C LEU A 115 -18.24 -1.15 -6.58
N ASN A 116 -18.67 0.10 -6.74
CA ASN A 116 -19.23 0.62 -7.99
C ASN A 116 -18.11 0.85 -9.04
N GLY A 117 -17.41 -0.19 -9.48
CA GLY A 117 -16.48 -0.24 -10.63
C GLY A 117 -15.30 0.76 -10.65
N THR A 118 -15.33 1.76 -9.79
CA THR A 118 -14.38 2.85 -9.65
C THR A 118 -13.61 2.50 -8.39
N PHE A 119 -12.54 1.73 -8.58
CA PHE A 119 -11.67 1.13 -7.55
C PHE A 119 -10.99 2.15 -6.62
N SER A 120 -11.36 3.42 -6.65
CA SER A 120 -10.60 4.49 -6.03
C SER A 120 -11.52 5.40 -5.22
N ARG A 121 -11.31 5.37 -3.90
CA ARG A 121 -11.55 6.50 -2.97
C ARG A 121 -12.99 6.68 -2.49
N SER A 122 -13.56 5.62 -1.93
CA SER A 122 -14.61 5.84 -0.91
C SER A 122 -13.95 6.39 0.36
N ALA A 123 -14.67 7.19 1.16
CA ALA A 123 -14.22 7.58 2.49
C ALA A 123 -14.08 6.40 3.47
N LYS A 124 -14.45 5.19 3.02
CA LYS A 124 -14.52 3.96 3.82
C LYS A 124 -13.38 2.97 3.56
N TYR A 125 -12.76 3.01 2.37
CA TYR A 125 -11.72 2.04 2.03
C TYR A 125 -10.76 2.55 0.95
N TYR A 126 -9.59 1.94 0.88
CA TYR A 126 -8.54 2.24 -0.10
C TYR A 126 -7.93 0.98 -0.71
N PHE A 127 -7.69 1.00 -2.02
CA PHE A 127 -7.04 -0.10 -2.74
C PHE A 127 -5.57 0.23 -3.01
N TYR A 128 -4.67 -0.66 -2.61
CA TYR A 128 -3.25 -0.58 -2.95
C TYR A 128 -2.98 -1.32 -4.28
N ASP A 129 -3.19 -0.62 -5.39
CA ASP A 129 -3.11 -1.16 -6.75
C ASP A 129 -1.81 -0.80 -7.49
N ASN A 130 -0.93 -0.01 -6.88
CA ASN A 130 0.34 0.40 -7.45
C ASN A 130 1.47 0.27 -6.40
N TYR A 131 2.72 0.36 -6.85
CA TYR A 131 3.88 0.17 -5.96
C TYR A 131 4.31 1.46 -5.23
N PHE A 132 3.77 2.62 -5.61
CA PHE A 132 4.17 3.91 -5.06
C PHE A 132 3.51 4.20 -3.73
N ASP A 133 2.27 3.75 -3.53
CA ASP A 133 1.53 3.90 -2.28
C ASP A 133 1.49 2.61 -1.45
N LEU A 134 1.82 1.44 -2.03
CA LEU A 134 1.81 0.16 -1.32
C LEU A 134 2.55 0.18 0.02
N PRO A 135 3.73 0.84 0.18
CA PRO A 135 4.40 0.90 1.48
C PRO A 135 3.58 1.62 2.57
N ALA A 136 2.61 2.47 2.20
CA ALA A 136 1.70 3.06 3.15
C ALA A 136 0.78 2.01 3.81
N SER A 137 0.55 0.85 3.20
CA SER A 137 -0.23 -0.23 3.84
C SER A 137 0.38 -0.65 5.19
N LEU A 138 1.70 -0.89 5.23
CA LEU A 138 2.41 -1.19 6.48
C LEU A 138 2.40 0.00 7.46
N VAL A 139 2.50 1.24 6.96
CA VAL A 139 2.38 2.44 7.81
C VAL A 139 1.00 2.48 8.48
N CYS A 140 -0.07 2.29 7.71
CA CYS A 140 -1.44 2.23 8.21
C CYS A 140 -1.61 1.11 9.24
N ALA A 141 -1.09 -0.09 8.96
CA ALA A 141 -1.10 -1.21 9.89
C ALA A 141 -0.46 -0.87 11.25
N LYS A 142 0.72 -0.27 11.23
CA LYS A 142 1.42 0.13 12.46
C LYS A 142 0.73 1.27 13.20
N ILE A 143 0.10 2.21 12.48
CA ILE A 143 -0.74 3.24 13.10
C ILE A 143 -1.91 2.59 13.85
N VAL A 144 -2.58 1.61 13.22
CA VAL A 144 -3.66 0.85 13.88
C VAL A 144 -3.16 0.15 15.14
N ASP A 145 -1.98 -0.49 15.11
CA ASP A 145 -1.38 -1.11 16.30
C ASP A 145 -1.19 -0.10 17.44
N VAL A 146 -0.60 1.06 17.16
CA VAL A 146 -0.36 2.14 18.14
C VAL A 146 -1.67 2.66 18.71
N LEU A 147 -2.68 2.88 17.86
CA LEU A 147 -4.00 3.36 18.29
C LEU A 147 -4.76 2.33 19.13
N ASN A 148 -4.57 1.04 18.87
CA ASN A 148 -5.20 -0.03 19.67
C ASN A 148 -4.62 -0.11 21.09
N GLN A 149 -3.33 0.21 21.27
CA GLN A 149 -2.70 0.21 22.58
C GLN A 149 -3.24 1.31 23.50
N SER A 150 -3.57 2.48 22.95
CA SER A 150 -4.03 3.63 23.74
C SER A 150 -5.50 3.52 24.21
N ARG A 151 -6.25 2.52 23.73
CA ARG A 151 -7.68 2.23 24.05
C ARG A 151 -8.65 3.41 23.93
N THR A 152 -8.21 4.55 23.40
CA THR A 152 -8.93 5.83 23.51
C THR A 152 -9.79 6.14 22.29
N GLN A 153 -9.59 5.42 21.18
CA GLN A 153 -10.21 5.79 19.91
C GLN A 153 -11.02 4.64 19.31
N LYS A 154 -12.33 4.87 19.12
CA LYS A 154 -13.27 3.92 18.50
C LYS A 154 -13.29 3.97 16.97
N LYS A 155 -12.67 4.98 16.34
CA LYS A 155 -12.70 5.17 14.87
C LYS A 155 -11.36 5.68 14.34
N TYR A 156 -10.85 5.01 13.30
CA TYR A 156 -9.59 5.34 12.65
C TYR A 156 -9.72 6.58 11.78
N CYS A 157 -9.12 7.70 12.21
CA CYS A 157 -9.19 8.99 11.52
C CYS A 157 -7.81 9.45 11.03
N PHE A 158 -6.99 8.55 10.48
CA PHE A 158 -5.63 8.87 10.04
C PHE A 158 -5.47 9.02 8.51
N TRP A 159 -6.50 8.69 7.72
CA TRP A 159 -6.39 8.64 6.26
C TRP A 159 -5.98 9.96 5.61
N LYS A 160 -6.49 11.09 6.13
CA LYS A 160 -6.11 12.42 5.63
C LYS A 160 -4.62 12.71 5.80
N ASP A 161 -4.02 12.21 6.89
CA ASP A 161 -2.59 12.37 7.14
C ASP A 161 -1.76 11.44 6.24
N ILE A 162 -2.27 10.24 5.95
CA ILE A 162 -1.64 9.34 4.97
C ILE A 162 -1.63 9.96 3.58
N ILE A 163 -2.75 10.54 3.13
CA ILE A 163 -2.79 11.27 1.85
C ILE A 163 -1.77 12.42 1.85
N ALA A 164 -1.68 13.20 2.93
CA ALA A 164 -0.69 14.27 3.04
C ALA A 164 0.76 13.74 2.97
N ALA A 165 1.03 12.57 3.55
CA ALA A 165 2.33 11.91 3.47
C ALA A 165 2.64 11.40 2.05
N ILE A 166 1.65 10.83 1.36
CA ILE A 166 1.75 10.41 -0.04
C ILE A 166 2.05 11.62 -0.93
N GLU A 167 1.29 12.71 -0.80
CA GLU A 167 1.52 13.96 -1.53
C GLU A 167 2.90 14.57 -1.24
N HIS A 168 3.38 14.46 0.01
CA HIS A 168 4.70 14.92 0.38
C HIS A 168 5.80 14.15 -0.35
N ASN A 169 5.70 12.82 -0.44
CA ASN A 169 6.69 11.94 -1.08
C ASN A 169 6.90 12.25 -2.58
N TYR A 170 5.89 12.78 -3.27
CA TYR A 170 6.04 13.22 -4.67
C TYR A 170 6.83 14.53 -4.82
N LYS A 171 7.15 15.24 -3.73
CA LYS A 171 8.00 16.42 -3.75
C LYS A 171 9.47 15.99 -3.73
N THR A 172 10.30 16.60 -4.57
CA THR A 172 11.76 16.34 -4.63
C THR A 172 12.50 16.61 -3.32
N SER A 173 11.91 17.37 -2.40
CA SER A 173 12.41 17.63 -1.06
C SER A 173 12.21 16.47 -0.06
N ALA A 174 11.35 15.50 -0.38
CA ALA A 174 10.95 14.43 0.53
C ALA A 174 12.00 13.33 0.74
N PHE A 175 13.07 13.35 -0.07
CA PHE A 175 14.20 12.44 0.06
C PHE A 175 15.44 13.25 0.45
N LYS A 176 16.18 12.83 1.50
CA LYS A 176 17.45 13.49 1.83
C LYS A 176 18.44 13.33 0.68
N GLU A 177 19.28 14.35 0.46
CA GLU A 177 20.25 14.44 -0.65
C GLU A 177 21.13 13.18 -0.78
N GLU A 178 21.55 12.60 0.36
CA GLU A 178 22.36 11.39 0.46
C GLU A 178 21.64 10.13 -0.07
N TYR A 179 20.31 10.06 0.11
CA TYR A 179 19.49 9.00 -0.47
C TYR A 179 19.31 9.19 -1.97
N LYS A 180 19.26 10.42 -2.51
CA LYS A 180 19.08 10.64 -3.96
C LYS A 180 20.21 10.05 -4.80
N ILE A 181 21.46 10.19 -4.35
CA ILE A 181 22.67 9.75 -5.07
C ILE A 181 22.85 8.23 -4.95
N ARG A 182 22.62 7.67 -3.76
CA ARG A 182 22.76 6.23 -3.48
C ARG A 182 21.56 5.42 -3.99
N SER A 183 20.35 5.99 -3.93
CA SER A 183 19.10 5.42 -4.46
C SER A 183 19.20 5.15 -5.94
N LYS A 184 19.52 6.13 -6.81
CA LYS A 184 19.49 5.92 -8.27
C LYS A 184 20.28 4.70 -8.79
N ARG A 185 21.40 4.33 -8.14
CA ARG A 185 22.19 3.13 -8.51
C ARG A 185 21.69 1.83 -7.88
N GLN A 186 21.01 1.91 -6.75
CA GLN A 186 20.52 0.75 -5.99
C GLN A 186 19.04 0.45 -6.23
N SER A 187 18.24 1.44 -6.64
CA SER A 187 16.80 1.32 -6.78
C SER A 187 16.33 1.12 -8.21
N VAL A 188 17.20 1.28 -9.22
CA VAL A 188 16.85 1.05 -10.63
C VAL A 188 17.70 -0.09 -11.19
N TYR A 189 17.05 -1.06 -11.83
CA TYR A 189 17.74 -2.10 -12.59
C TYR A 189 18.35 -1.49 -13.85
N LYS A 190 19.63 -1.75 -14.09
CA LYS A 190 20.25 -1.55 -15.40
C LYS A 190 20.18 -2.86 -16.17
N GLY A 191 19.30 -2.92 -17.17
CA GLY A 191 19.24 -4.07 -18.07
C GLY A 191 20.48 -4.12 -18.98
N PRO A 192 20.92 -5.31 -19.41
CA PRO A 192 22.02 -5.45 -20.35
C PRO A 192 21.65 -5.11 -21.82
N GLU A 193 20.36 -4.98 -22.15
CA GLU A 193 19.87 -5.05 -23.56
C GLU A 193 19.04 -3.84 -24.03
N LEU A 194 19.30 -2.63 -23.50
CA LEU A 194 18.78 -1.39 -24.10
C LEU A 194 19.96 -0.57 -24.62
N SER A 195 20.63 -1.12 -25.65
CA SER A 195 21.69 -0.48 -26.41
C SER A 195 21.35 -0.49 -27.89
#